data_AF-A0A0R2ZE11-F1
#
_entry.id   AF-A0A0R2ZE11-F1
#
_cell.length_a   1.000
_cell.length_b   1.000
_cell.length_c   1.000
_cell.angle_alpha   90.00
_cell.angle_beta   90.00
_cell.angle_gamma   90.00
#
_symmetry.space_group_name_H-M   'P 1'
#
loop_
_entity.id
_entity.type
_entity.pdbx_description
1 polymer ?
#
loop_
_entity_poly.entity_id
_entity_poly.type
_entity_poly.pdbx_seq_one_letter_code
_entity_poly.pdbx_strand_id
1 'polypeptide(L)' 'MFAMKLTLIVLGALLYLVGSLGWIFWFGPDLLATGTTEAVIYAFAGTCAWMLITFGLAVHIIKTARPTAGARREP' A
#
# COMPACT_ATOMS: atom_id res chain seq x y z
N MET A 1 0.99 -22.81 -11.67
CA MET A 1 1.81 -21.93 -10.78
C MET A 1 1.68 -20.44 -11.11
N PHE A 2 1.53 -20.03 -12.38
CA PHE A 2 1.34 -18.62 -12.75
C PHE A 2 0.03 -18.01 -12.21
N ALA A 3 -1.08 -18.73 -12.31
CA ALA A 3 -2.40 -18.26 -11.87
C ALA A 3 -2.45 -17.95 -10.35
N MET A 4 -1.98 -18.85 -9.50
CA MET A 4 -1.98 -18.66 -8.04
C MET A 4 -1.17 -17.42 -7.62
N LYS A 5 -0.03 -17.17 -8.26
CA LYS A 5 0.82 -16.01 -7.99
C LYS A 5 0.15 -14.70 -8.44
N LEU A 6 -0.52 -14.71 -9.60
CA LEU A 6 -1.28 -13.56 -10.10
C LEU A 6 -2.49 -13.25 -9.19
N THR A 7 -3.22 -14.27 -8.73
CA THR A 7 -4.34 -14.10 -7.80
C THR A 7 -3.89 -13.43 -6.50
N LEU A 8 -2.74 -13.82 -5.94
CA LEU A 8 -2.21 -13.20 -4.72
C LEU A 8 -1.83 -11.72 -4.92
N ILE A 9 -1.24 -11.36 -6.06
CA ILE A 9 -0.89 -9.97 -6.38
C ILE A 9 -2.15 -9.12 -6.54
N VAL A 10 -3.15 -9.61 -7.27
CA VAL A 10 -4.43 -8.93 -7.47
C VAL A 10 -5.18 -8.79 -6.14
N LEU A 11 -5.20 -9.83 -5.32
CA LEU A 11 -5.80 -9.80 -3.99
C LEU A 11 -5.11 -8.76 -3.09
N GLY A 12 -3.77 -8.73 -3.08
CA GLY A 12 -3.01 -7.73 -2.34
C GLY A 12 -3.30 -6.30 -2.81
N ALA A 13 -3.38 -6.08 -4.12
CA ALA A 13 -3.75 -4.78 -4.70
C ALA A 13 -5.18 -4.38 -4.32
N LEU A 14 -6.14 -5.32 -4.34
CA LEU A 14 -7.52 -5.08 -3.95
C LEU A 14 -7.62 -4.71 -2.46
N LEU A 15 -6.93 -5.44 -1.59
CA LEU A 15 -6.90 -5.17 -0.15
C LEU A 15 -6.31 -3.79 0.14
N TYR A 16 -5.22 -3.43 -0.53
CA TYR A 16 -4.63 -2.10 -0.43
C TYR A 16 -5.59 -1.01 -0.91
N LEU A 17 -6.31 -1.25 -2.00
CA LEU A 17 -7.27 -0.30 -2.57
C LEU A 17 -8.46 -0.09 -1.62
N VAL A 18 -9.08 -1.17 -1.11
CA VAL A 18 -10.18 -1.09 -0.14
C VAL A 18 -9.73 -0.42 1.16
N GLY A 19 -8.54 -0.75 1.67
CA GLY A 19 -7.97 -0.10 2.85
C GLY A 19 -7.75 1.40 2.62
N SER A 20 -7.27 1.79 1.44
CA SER A 20 -7.07 3.20 1.08
C SER A 20 -8.40 3.96 0.95
N LEU A 21 -9.41 3.33 0.33
CA LEU A 21 -10.76 3.90 0.23
C LEU A 21 -11.39 4.07 1.63
N GLY A 22 -11.30 3.06 2.49
CA GLY A 22 -11.79 3.17 3.87
C GLY A 22 -11.07 4.24 4.68
N TRP A 23 -9.76 4.39 4.47
CA TRP A 23 -8.96 5.44 5.13
C TRP A 23 -9.33 6.84 4.64
N ILE A 24 -9.45 7.05 3.33
CA ILE A 24 -9.67 8.39 2.73
C ILE A 24 -11.13 8.85 2.82
N PHE A 25 -12.10 7.94 2.65
CA PHE A 25 -13.52 8.32 2.60
C PHE A 25 -14.22 8.19 3.95
N TRP A 26 -13.68 7.45 4.90
CA TRP A 26 -14.34 7.18 6.17
C TRP A 26 -13.48 7.56 7.38
N PHE A 27 -12.44 6.79 7.69
CA PHE A 27 -11.70 6.92 8.95
C PHE A 27 -10.95 8.25 9.07
N GLY A 28 -10.25 8.68 8.03
CA GLY A 28 -9.52 9.94 8.01
C GLY A 28 -10.45 11.14 8.23
N PRO A 29 -11.50 11.32 7.40
CA PRO A 29 -12.45 12.40 7.57
C PRO A 29 -13.18 12.39 8.92
N ASP A 30 -13.57 11.22 9.43
CA ASP A 30 -14.28 11.09 10.71
C ASP A 30 -13.40 11.50 11.91
N LEU A 31 -12.13 11.05 11.91
CA LEU A 31 -11.15 11.46 12.92
C LEU A 31 -10.86 12.97 12.86
N LEU A 32 -10.76 13.54 11.65
CA LEU A 32 -10.54 14.97 11.48
C LEU A 32 -11.78 15.79 11.88
N ALA A 33 -12.98 15.30 11.61
CA ALA A 33 -14.25 15.94 11.98
C ALA A 33 -14.48 15.93 13.50
N THR A 34 -13.98 14.90 14.20
CA THR A 34 -14.04 14.82 15.67
C THR A 34 -13.31 15.98 16.35
N GLY A 35 -12.22 16.49 15.74
CA GLY A 35 -11.58 17.74 16.14
C GLY A 35 -10.86 17.73 17.50
N THR A 36 -10.76 16.58 18.17
CA THR A 36 -10.02 16.44 19.43
C THR A 36 -8.53 16.19 19.16
N THR A 37 -7.67 16.61 20.09
CA THR A 37 -6.21 16.39 19.98
C THR A 37 -5.87 14.92 19.77
N GLU A 38 -6.55 14.02 20.49
CA GLU A 38 -6.36 12.57 20.35
C GLU A 38 -6.72 12.09 18.94
N ALA A 39 -7.88 12.50 18.42
CA ALA A 39 -8.32 12.11 17.09
C ALA A 39 -7.37 12.62 15.99
N VAL A 40 -6.83 13.83 16.15
CA VAL A 40 -5.82 14.38 15.23
C VAL A 40 -4.52 13.58 15.27
N ILE A 41 -4.06 13.14 16.46
CA ILE A 41 -2.88 12.28 16.59
C ILE A 41 -3.12 10.92 15.90
N TYR A 42 -4.30 10.32 16.07
CA TYR A 42 -4.66 9.07 15.38
C TYR A 42 -4.75 9.24 13.87
N ALA A 43 -5.34 10.34 13.39
CA ALA A 43 -5.41 10.67 11.97
C ALA A 43 -4.01 10.86 11.36
N PHE A 44 -3.11 11.54 12.08
CA PHE A 44 -1.73 11.72 11.66
C PHE A 44 -0.98 10.39 11.60
N ALA A 45 -0.99 9.61 12.70
CA ALA A 45 -0.29 8.34 12.78
C ALA A 45 -0.79 7.35 11.71
N GLY A 46 -2.09 7.28 11.49
CA GLY A 46 -2.65 6.42 10.45
C GLY A 46 -2.36 6.91 9.03
N THR A 47 -2.26 8.22 8.79
CA THR A 47 -1.81 8.77 7.50
C THR A 47 -0.33 8.44 7.25
N CYS A 48 0.52 8.53 8.28
CA CYS A 48 1.91 8.09 8.20
C CYS A 48 2.01 6.59 7.90
N ALA A 49 1.23 5.75 8.59
CA ALA A 49 1.19 4.31 8.33
C ALA A 49 0.73 4.01 6.90
N TRP A 50 -0.32 4.68 6.42
CA TRP A 50 -0.80 4.57 5.05
C TRP A 50 0.30 4.93 4.03
N MET A 51 0.99 6.07 4.20
CA MET A 51 2.12 6.46 3.34
C MET A 51 3.26 5.42 3.33
N LEU A 52 3.61 4.86 4.49
CA LEU A 52 4.66 3.84 4.58
C LEU A 52 4.27 2.55 3.85
N ILE A 53 3.01 2.13 3.97
CA ILE A 53 2.47 0.97 3.23
C ILE A 53 2.53 1.24 1.72
N THR A 54 2.07 2.41 1.27
CA THR A 54 2.13 2.83 -0.14
C THR A 54 3.55 2.81 -0.68
N PHE A 55 4.50 3.35 0.09
CA PHE A 55 5.91 3.38 -0.29
C PHE A 55 6.49 1.96 -0.40
N GLY A 56 6.22 1.11 0.60
CA GLY A 56 6.63 -0.29 0.58
C GLY A 56 6.07 -1.06 -0.62
N LEU A 57 4.80 -0.82 -0.95
CA LEU A 57 4.15 -1.40 -2.13
C LEU A 57 4.83 -0.94 -3.43
N ALA A 58 5.09 0.36 -3.58
CA ALA A 58 5.78 0.90 -4.75
C ALA A 58 7.18 0.30 -4.94
N VAL A 59 7.96 0.19 -3.85
CA VAL A 59 9.29 -0.44 -3.86
C VAL A 59 9.18 -1.91 -4.23
N HIS A 60 8.19 -2.63 -3.70
CA HIS A 60 7.97 -4.04 -4.03
C HIS A 60 7.69 -4.21 -5.52
N ILE A 61 6.76 -3.42 -6.09
CA ILE A 61 6.44 -3.46 -7.52
C ILE A 61 7.67 -3.16 -8.37
N ILE A 62 8.44 -2.11 -8.04
CA ILE A 62 9.67 -1.76 -8.79
C ILE A 62 10.70 -2.90 -8.72
N LYS A 63 10.87 -3.54 -7.55
CA LYS A 63 11.79 -4.67 -7.40
C LYS A 63 11.32 -5.91 -8.15
N THR A 64 10.01 -6.19 -8.14
CA THR A 64 9.42 -7.32 -8.87
C THR A 64 9.43 -7.10 -10.39
N ALA A 65 9.27 -5.86 -10.86
CA ALA A 65 9.31 -5.51 -12.27
C ALA A 65 10.73 -5.36 -12.83
N ARG A 66 11.74 -5.15 -11.97
CA ARG A 66 13.13 -5.04 -12.41
C ARG A 66 13.57 -6.38 -13.02
N PRO A 67 14.04 -6.41 -14.28
CA PRO A 67 14.61 -7.62 -14.86
C PRO A 67 15.79 -8.07 -14.00
N THR A 68 15.90 -9.36 -13.72
CA THR A 68 17.06 -9.92 -13.01
C THR A 68 18.32 -9.51 -13.77
N ALA A 69 19.18 -8.68 -13.16
CA ALA A 69 20.42 -8.18 -13.75
C ALA A 69 21.48 -9.27 -14.05
N GLY A 70 21.11 -10.55 -13.97
CA GLY A 70 21.91 -11.72 -14.33
C GLY A 70 21.58 -12.33 -15.70
N ALA A 71 20.63 -11.79 -16.48
CA ALA A 71 20.42 -12.23 -17.87
C ALA A 71 21.48 -11.63 -18.83
N ARG A 72 22.72 -11.44 -18.35
CA ARG A 72 23.87 -11.25 -19.23
C ARG A 72 24.07 -12.58 -19.93
N ARG A 73 23.79 -12.61 -21.23
CA ARG A 73 24.22 -13.71 -22.10
C ARG A 73 25.74 -13.88 -21.92
N GLU A 74 26.14 -15.05 -21.51
CA GLU A 74 27.51 -15.54 -21.65
C GLU A 74 27.49 -16.67 -22.69
N PRO A 75 28.58 -16.84 -23.46
CA PRO A 75 29.20 -15.90 -24.39
C PRO A 75 28.62 -15.98 -25.81
#